data_AF-A0A7V2ELA0-F1
#
_entry.id   AF-A0A7V2ELA0-F1
#
_cell.length_a   1.000
_cell.length_b   1.000
_cell.length_c   1.000
_cell.angle_alpha   90.00
_cell.angle_beta   90.00
_cell.angle_gamma   90.00
#
_symmetry.space_group_name_H-M   'P 1'
#
loop_
_entity.id
_entity.type
_entity.pdbx_description
1 polymer ?
#
loop_
_entity_poly.entity_id
_entity_poly.type
_entity_poly.pdbx_seq_one_letter_code
_entity_poly.pdbx_strand_id
1 'polypeptide(L)'
;MAYHPGADRIWSVYKQRDIAMQKKFYLPALVFMVAFIGFITADLDAQYICGDANGDATVNVSDAIWIANYIFIGGPEPNPFLAGEANCDGTVNVSDAIWIANYVFVGGNDPCDFDGDGIPDCWTECPPTVTDYDGNIYQTVLIGDQCWMMENLKVTHYRNGDPIPNVTDNAAWEGLTTGAYCAYNNDPLNVATYGRLYNWYAVDDSRNIAPEGWHVPSDAELKQLEMYLGMSQAEADAIGLRGTDEGGKLKEAGTTHWIAPNTGATNESGFTALPGGLRSYDGTFYSMGYLAYFWSSTEGSSNYAWSRYLSCYSSQVYRYDYSKPYGFSVRCVRD
;
A
#
# COMPACT_ATOMS: atom_id res chain seq x y z
N MET A 1 60.39 -38.44 -40.17
CA MET A 1 60.57 -36.98 -40.36
C MET A 1 60.45 -36.32 -39.00
N ALA A 2 61.38 -35.43 -38.64
CA ALA A 2 61.35 -34.70 -37.38
C ALA A 2 62.12 -33.38 -37.51
N TYR A 3 61.52 -32.26 -37.09
CA TYR A 3 62.26 -31.10 -36.58
C TYR A 3 61.38 -30.16 -35.73
N HIS A 4 62.01 -29.61 -34.69
CA HIS A 4 61.64 -28.59 -33.68
C HIS A 4 61.08 -27.24 -34.21
N PRO A 5 60.78 -26.20 -33.36
CA PRO A 5 60.78 -26.07 -31.88
C PRO A 5 59.34 -25.77 -31.33
N GLY A 6 59.04 -25.20 -30.13
CA GLY A 6 59.80 -24.63 -29.00
C GLY A 6 58.87 -24.05 -27.91
N ALA A 7 59.41 -23.46 -26.82
CA ALA A 7 58.67 -22.70 -25.80
C ALA A 7 59.56 -21.62 -25.10
N ASP A 8 58.91 -20.70 -24.36
CA ASP A 8 59.39 -19.99 -23.15
C ASP A 8 60.36 -18.76 -23.18
N ARG A 9 59.88 -17.66 -22.54
CA ARG A 9 60.54 -16.74 -21.56
C ARG A 9 61.10 -15.32 -21.88
N ILE A 10 60.43 -14.33 -21.22
CA ILE A 10 60.92 -13.21 -20.36
C ILE A 10 61.83 -12.09 -20.95
N TRP A 11 61.34 -10.82 -20.97
CA TRP A 11 61.83 -9.67 -20.15
C TRP A 11 61.04 -8.36 -20.41
N SER A 12 61.13 -7.40 -19.49
CA SER A 12 60.37 -6.12 -19.46
C SER A 12 61.15 -4.90 -19.96
N VAL A 13 60.46 -3.86 -20.49
CA VAL A 13 60.97 -2.47 -20.60
C VAL A 13 59.82 -1.44 -20.51
N TYR A 14 60.02 -0.36 -19.73
CA TYR A 14 59.18 0.84 -19.60
C TYR A 14 59.47 1.91 -20.69
N LYS A 15 58.44 2.65 -21.15
CA LYS A 15 58.52 4.05 -21.66
C LYS A 15 57.10 4.62 -21.92
N GLN A 16 56.54 5.50 -21.10
CA GLN A 16 56.76 6.97 -21.07
C GLN A 16 56.85 7.65 -22.46
N ARG A 17 55.80 8.43 -22.81
CA ARG A 17 55.97 9.87 -23.11
C ARG A 17 54.64 10.63 -23.17
N ASP A 18 54.75 11.93 -22.89
CA ASP A 18 53.66 12.85 -22.56
C ASP A 18 53.82 14.19 -23.31
N ILE A 19 52.79 15.03 -23.31
CA ILE A 19 52.83 16.52 -23.52
C ILE A 19 53.05 17.10 -24.96
N ALA A 20 51.91 17.40 -25.61
CA ALA A 20 51.37 18.76 -25.90
C ALA A 20 51.80 19.69 -27.09
N MET A 21 50.87 20.65 -27.33
CA MET A 21 50.94 21.94 -28.05
C MET A 21 50.81 21.95 -29.59
N GLN A 22 50.10 22.89 -30.25
CA GLN A 22 49.27 24.03 -29.78
C GLN A 22 48.37 24.57 -30.92
N LYS A 23 47.23 25.20 -30.59
CA LYS A 23 46.82 26.52 -31.13
C LYS A 23 45.62 27.09 -30.36
N LYS A 24 45.74 28.34 -29.88
CA LYS A 24 44.72 29.10 -29.14
C LYS A 24 44.08 30.16 -30.04
N PHE A 25 42.83 30.54 -29.74
CA PHE A 25 42.33 31.92 -29.84
C PHE A 25 41.29 32.17 -28.73
N TYR A 26 41.11 33.41 -28.27
CA TYR A 26 40.47 33.77 -27.00
C TYR A 26 39.03 34.36 -27.13
N LEU A 27 38.27 34.23 -26.02
CA LEU A 27 36.95 34.75 -25.59
C LEU A 27 36.79 36.32 -25.58
N PRO A 28 35.69 36.95 -25.08
CA PRO A 28 34.24 36.60 -24.90
C PRO A 28 33.21 37.76 -25.15
N ALA A 29 31.87 37.53 -24.97
CA ALA A 29 30.91 38.40 -24.21
C ALA A 29 29.42 37.90 -24.23
N LEU A 30 28.59 38.30 -23.23
CA LEU A 30 27.19 37.89 -22.94
C LEU A 30 26.08 38.72 -23.66
N VAL A 31 24.83 38.19 -23.73
CA VAL A 31 23.58 38.67 -23.03
C VAL A 31 22.26 38.00 -23.52
N PHE A 32 21.46 37.50 -22.55
CA PHE A 32 20.03 37.07 -22.46
C PHE A 32 19.00 37.21 -23.63
N MET A 33 18.17 36.16 -23.88
CA MET A 33 16.78 35.97 -23.33
C MET A 33 16.01 34.71 -23.84
N VAL A 34 15.25 34.09 -22.91
CA VAL A 34 14.05 33.19 -22.91
C VAL A 34 13.22 33.06 -24.23
N ALA A 35 12.44 32.00 -24.57
CA ALA A 35 11.75 30.95 -23.78
C ALA A 35 11.30 29.71 -24.61
N PHE A 36 10.52 28.81 -23.97
CA PHE A 36 9.81 27.61 -24.48
C PHE A 36 10.61 26.31 -24.68
N ILE A 37 10.82 25.59 -23.57
CA ILE A 37 10.60 24.14 -23.53
C ILE A 37 9.35 23.92 -22.66
N GLY A 38 8.42 23.11 -23.13
CA GLY A 38 7.13 22.90 -22.47
C GLY A 38 7.27 22.15 -21.13
N PHE A 39 6.48 22.59 -20.17
CA PHE A 39 6.30 21.97 -18.86
C PHE A 39 6.15 20.44 -18.95
N ILE A 40 7.13 19.72 -18.41
CA ILE A 40 6.82 18.54 -17.61
C ILE A 40 6.71 19.08 -16.18
N THR A 41 5.48 19.21 -15.68
CA THR A 41 5.27 19.30 -14.23
C THR A 41 5.55 17.91 -13.67
N ALA A 42 6.81 17.67 -13.34
CA ALA A 42 7.12 16.70 -12.32
C ALA A 42 6.63 17.31 -11.00
N ASP A 43 5.39 17.00 -10.62
CA ASP A 43 5.04 16.92 -9.20
C ASP A 43 5.86 15.76 -8.64
N LEU A 44 7.11 16.06 -8.34
CA LEU A 44 7.88 15.33 -7.36
C LEU A 44 7.41 15.90 -6.03
N ASP A 45 6.53 15.15 -5.35
CA ASP A 45 6.43 15.28 -3.90
C ASP A 45 7.86 15.23 -3.36
N ALA A 46 8.29 16.33 -2.75
CA ALA A 46 9.61 16.43 -2.14
C ALA A 46 9.57 15.60 -0.86
N GLN A 47 9.74 14.28 -1.03
CA GLN A 47 9.87 13.33 0.06
C GLN A 47 10.95 13.84 1.01
N TYR A 48 10.54 14.17 2.23
CA TYR A 48 11.44 14.70 3.24
C TYR A 48 12.44 13.62 3.65
N ILE A 49 13.63 14.05 4.09
CA ILE A 49 14.63 13.14 4.62
C ILE A 49 14.34 13.00 6.13
N CYS A 50 14.11 11.79 6.63
CA CYS A 50 14.01 11.58 8.07
C CYS A 50 15.33 11.98 8.74
N GLY A 51 15.24 12.73 9.85
CA GLY A 51 16.39 13.25 10.58
C GLY A 51 16.97 14.54 10.00
N ASP A 52 16.49 15.04 8.85
CA ASP A 52 16.81 16.37 8.30
C ASP A 52 15.89 17.43 8.93
N ALA A 53 15.99 17.59 10.25
CA ALA A 53 15.09 18.44 11.02
C ALA A 53 15.19 19.93 10.61
N ASN A 54 16.33 20.35 10.06
CA ASN A 54 16.55 21.72 9.62
C ASN A 54 16.19 21.99 8.13
N GLY A 55 16.01 20.93 7.33
CA GLY A 55 15.66 21.01 5.90
C GLY A 55 16.81 21.40 4.97
N ASP A 56 18.07 21.11 5.32
CA ASP A 56 19.27 21.38 4.52
C ASP A 56 19.66 20.22 3.58
N ALA A 57 18.87 19.16 3.58
CA ALA A 57 19.06 17.90 2.86
C ALA A 57 20.23 17.02 3.35
N THR A 58 20.75 17.26 4.56
CA THR A 58 21.81 16.44 5.16
C THR A 58 21.60 16.15 6.65
N VAL A 59 21.25 14.92 7.00
CA VAL A 59 21.18 14.47 8.41
C VAL A 59 22.55 14.60 9.08
N ASN A 60 22.68 15.53 10.02
CA ASN A 60 23.91 15.69 10.79
C ASN A 60 23.65 16.27 12.21
N VAL A 61 24.71 16.74 12.88
CA VAL A 61 24.58 17.30 14.23
C VAL A 61 23.75 18.59 14.30
N SER A 62 23.60 19.32 13.18
CA SER A 62 22.71 20.49 13.14
C SER A 62 21.25 20.15 13.42
N ASP A 63 20.81 18.95 13.07
CA ASP A 63 19.42 18.51 13.18
C ASP A 63 19.07 18.11 14.60
N ALA A 64 19.98 17.40 15.28
CA ALA A 64 19.91 17.19 16.73
C ALA A 64 19.86 18.54 17.49
N ILE A 65 20.61 19.55 17.04
CA ILE A 65 20.57 20.91 17.59
C ILE A 65 19.24 21.62 17.26
N TRP A 66 18.69 21.42 16.07
CA TRP A 66 17.41 21.99 15.64
C TRP A 66 16.25 21.47 16.50
N ILE A 67 16.16 20.14 16.65
CA ILE A 67 15.18 19.47 17.53
C ILE A 67 15.33 19.95 18.98
N ALA A 68 16.56 20.01 19.51
CA ALA A 68 16.80 20.53 20.85
C ALA A 68 16.39 22.00 21.01
N ASN A 69 16.58 22.84 19.98
CA ASN A 69 16.16 24.24 20.00
C ASN A 69 14.63 24.38 19.98
N TYR A 70 13.94 23.60 19.13
CA TYR A 70 12.48 23.52 19.10
C TYR A 70 11.92 23.20 20.50
N ILE A 71 12.39 22.11 21.11
CA ILE A 71 11.88 21.58 22.39
C ILE A 71 12.20 22.50 23.57
N PHE A 72 13.45 22.92 23.74
CA PHE A 72 13.90 23.52 25.00
C PHE A 72 13.82 25.05 25.04
N ILE A 73 13.85 25.72 23.89
CA ILE A 73 13.87 27.20 23.82
C ILE A 73 12.81 27.78 22.86
N GLY A 74 11.91 26.96 22.32
CA GLY A 74 10.84 27.42 21.43
C GLY A 74 11.36 27.89 20.07
N GLY A 75 12.37 27.19 19.53
CA GLY A 75 12.84 27.37 18.16
C GLY A 75 11.79 26.97 17.11
N PRO A 76 12.10 27.14 15.81
CA PRO A 76 11.21 26.71 14.74
C PRO A 76 10.94 25.20 14.80
N GLU A 77 9.70 24.82 14.50
CA GLU A 77 9.31 23.43 14.30
C GLU A 77 9.98 22.85 13.04
N PRO A 78 10.39 21.57 13.02
CA PRO A 78 10.78 20.88 11.79
C PRO A 78 9.66 20.96 10.74
N ASN A 79 10.02 21.12 9.46
CA ASN A 79 9.03 21.24 8.39
C ASN A 79 9.41 20.37 7.17
N PRO A 80 8.72 19.25 6.91
CA PRO A 80 7.57 18.74 7.67
C PRO A 80 7.95 18.30 9.09
N PHE A 81 6.97 18.25 9.99
CA PHE A 81 7.17 17.85 11.40
C PHE A 81 7.93 16.52 11.53
N LEU A 82 7.59 15.56 10.66
CA LEU A 82 8.19 14.22 10.61
C LEU A 82 9.68 14.22 10.22
N ALA A 83 10.23 15.30 9.66
CA ALA A 83 11.67 15.39 9.38
C ALA A 83 12.52 15.45 10.66
N GLY A 84 11.94 15.89 11.79
CA GLY A 84 12.58 15.86 13.10
C GLY A 84 12.27 14.62 13.94
N GLU A 85 11.56 13.64 13.39
CA GLU A 85 11.02 12.48 14.11
C GLU A 85 11.90 11.26 13.78
N ALA A 86 13.09 11.23 14.37
CA ALA A 86 14.20 10.39 13.96
C ALA A 86 14.18 8.96 14.55
N ASN A 87 13.29 8.67 15.50
CA ASN A 87 13.18 7.35 16.14
C ASN A 87 11.83 6.64 15.91
N CYS A 88 10.93 7.22 15.11
CA CYS A 88 9.61 6.66 14.76
C CYS A 88 8.66 6.40 15.94
N ASP A 89 8.84 7.05 17.09
CA ASP A 89 7.91 6.93 18.24
C ASP A 89 6.61 7.74 18.08
N GLY A 90 6.52 8.56 17.03
CA GLY A 90 5.39 9.41 16.70
C GLY A 90 5.43 10.78 17.37
N THR A 91 6.52 11.14 18.06
CA THR A 91 6.67 12.44 18.73
C THR A 91 8.07 13.03 18.60
N VAL A 92 8.20 14.20 17.94
CA VAL A 92 9.46 14.98 17.94
C VAL A 92 9.79 15.44 19.37
N ASN A 93 10.74 14.76 20.00
CA ASN A 93 11.16 14.99 21.37
C ASN A 93 12.69 14.81 21.55
N VAL A 94 13.15 14.69 22.79
CA VAL A 94 14.60 14.64 23.08
C VAL A 94 15.23 13.30 22.67
N SER A 95 14.45 12.22 22.54
CA SER A 95 14.94 10.94 22.01
C SER A 95 15.42 11.05 20.56
N ASP A 96 14.77 11.86 19.73
CA ASP A 96 15.17 12.08 18.33
C ASP A 96 16.53 12.76 18.21
N ALA A 97 16.72 13.83 19.00
CA ALA A 97 18.03 14.50 19.08
C ALA A 97 19.12 13.56 19.59
N ILE A 98 18.79 12.61 20.48
CA ILE A 98 19.71 11.56 20.94
C ILE A 98 19.93 10.50 19.85
N TRP A 99 18.92 10.15 19.06
CA TRP A 99 19.02 9.20 17.94
C TRP A 99 19.97 9.73 16.88
N ILE A 100 19.76 10.95 16.40
CA ILE A 100 20.64 11.62 15.43
C ILE A 100 22.06 11.76 15.99
N ALA A 101 22.22 12.05 17.28
CA ALA A 101 23.55 12.08 17.90
C ALA A 101 24.23 10.69 17.93
N ASN A 102 23.50 9.61 18.21
CA ASN A 102 24.03 8.25 18.18
C ASN A 102 24.38 7.80 16.76
N TYR A 103 23.53 8.11 15.78
CA TYR A 103 23.79 7.92 14.36
C TYR A 103 25.12 8.59 13.96
N VAL A 104 25.21 9.92 14.14
CA VAL A 104 26.35 10.74 13.69
C VAL A 104 27.66 10.42 14.43
N PHE A 105 27.63 10.15 15.73
CA PHE A 105 28.85 10.02 16.55
C PHE A 105 29.24 8.60 16.96
N VAL A 106 28.29 7.67 16.99
CA VAL A 106 28.50 6.30 17.49
C VAL A 106 28.34 5.25 16.38
N GLY A 107 27.73 5.61 15.24
CA GLY A 107 27.36 4.67 14.19
C GLY A 107 26.21 3.77 14.64
N GLY A 108 25.21 4.36 15.32
CA GLY A 108 23.90 3.75 15.44
C GLY A 108 23.20 3.66 14.08
N ASN A 109 22.02 3.05 14.07
CA ASN A 109 21.19 2.91 12.86
C ASN A 109 20.88 4.28 12.24
N ASP A 110 20.50 4.27 10.95
CA ASP A 110 20.04 5.48 10.26
C ASP A 110 18.83 6.10 10.98
N PRO A 111 18.55 7.40 10.81
CA PRO A 111 17.31 8.00 11.28
C PRO A 111 16.12 7.27 10.67
N CYS A 112 15.14 6.97 11.51
CA CYS A 112 14.01 6.15 11.14
C CYS A 112 14.36 4.73 10.67
N ASP A 113 15.41 4.11 11.19
CA ASP A 113 15.70 2.67 11.00
C ASP A 113 15.88 2.04 12.39
N PHE A 114 14.79 1.52 12.99
CA PHE A 114 14.80 1.06 14.37
C PHE A 114 15.49 -0.30 14.54
N ASP A 115 15.38 -1.20 13.55
CA ASP A 115 15.94 -2.56 13.64
C ASP A 115 17.34 -2.72 13.02
N GLY A 116 17.76 -1.79 12.15
CA GLY A 116 19.09 -1.68 11.56
C GLY A 116 19.24 -2.43 10.24
N ASP A 117 18.15 -2.75 9.53
CA ASP A 117 18.19 -3.46 8.25
C ASP A 117 18.45 -2.55 7.03
N GLY A 118 18.39 -1.22 7.20
CA GLY A 118 18.58 -0.22 6.16
C GLY A 118 17.31 0.17 5.40
N ILE A 119 16.12 -0.19 5.91
CA ILE A 119 14.81 0.24 5.40
C ILE A 119 14.22 1.29 6.37
N PRO A 120 13.68 2.42 5.88
CA PRO A 120 13.03 3.39 6.75
C PRO A 120 11.74 2.86 7.41
N ASP A 121 11.77 2.71 8.74
CA ASP A 121 10.68 2.39 9.65
C ASP A 121 9.70 3.55 9.90
N CYS A 122 10.05 4.79 9.50
CA CYS A 122 9.04 5.83 9.49
C CYS A 122 8.02 5.47 8.41
N TRP A 123 6.82 5.10 8.90
CA TRP A 123 5.57 4.75 8.21
C TRP A 123 5.13 3.28 8.30
N THR A 124 5.88 2.37 8.94
CA THR A 124 5.64 0.91 8.81
C THR A 124 5.15 0.13 10.05
N GLU A 125 4.73 0.77 11.14
CA GLU A 125 3.78 0.10 12.05
C GLU A 125 2.33 0.25 11.54
N CYS A 126 1.84 -0.80 10.89
CA CYS A 126 0.41 -1.03 10.76
C CYS A 126 -0.16 -1.21 12.18
N PRO A 127 -1.10 -0.37 12.63
CA PRO A 127 -1.56 -0.40 14.01
C PRO A 127 -2.19 -1.78 14.27
N PRO A 128 -1.91 -2.44 15.41
CA PRO A 128 -2.30 -3.83 15.62
C PRO A 128 -3.81 -4.04 15.49
N THR A 129 -4.59 -2.98 15.71
CA THR A 129 -6.00 -2.91 15.34
C THR A 129 -6.40 -1.55 14.76
N VAL A 130 -7.51 -1.54 14.02
CA VAL A 130 -8.29 -0.34 13.69
C VAL A 130 -9.71 -0.48 14.25
N THR A 131 -10.36 0.65 14.57
CA THR A 131 -11.74 0.69 15.09
C THR A 131 -12.62 1.55 14.18
N ASP A 132 -13.79 1.06 13.78
CA ASP A 132 -14.76 1.85 13.00
C ASP A 132 -15.69 2.71 13.87
N TYR A 133 -16.59 3.47 13.23
CA TYR A 133 -17.54 4.36 13.91
C TYR A 133 -18.44 3.63 14.94
N ASP A 134 -18.77 2.37 14.70
CA ASP A 134 -19.63 1.56 15.57
C ASP A 134 -18.86 0.93 16.76
N GLY A 135 -17.55 1.14 16.83
CA GLY A 135 -16.69 0.47 17.80
C GLY A 135 -16.36 -0.98 17.44
N ASN A 136 -16.58 -1.42 16.20
CA ASN A 136 -16.03 -2.71 15.77
C ASN A 136 -14.52 -2.58 15.66
N ILE A 137 -13.82 -3.48 16.34
CA ILE A 137 -12.36 -3.62 16.25
C ILE A 137 -12.03 -4.68 15.18
N TYR A 138 -10.93 -4.44 14.47
CA TYR A 138 -10.40 -5.28 13.40
C TYR A 138 -8.89 -5.38 13.55
N GLN A 139 -8.31 -6.55 13.33
CA GLN A 139 -6.87 -6.74 13.26
C GLN A 139 -6.33 -6.18 11.93
N THR A 140 -5.06 -5.77 11.91
CA THR A 140 -4.38 -5.35 10.67
C THR A 140 -3.09 -6.12 10.44
N VAL A 141 -2.59 -6.07 9.21
CA VAL A 141 -1.35 -6.72 8.76
C VAL A 141 -0.65 -5.86 7.72
N LEU A 142 0.67 -5.77 7.79
CA LEU A 142 1.50 -5.18 6.74
C LEU A 142 1.69 -6.20 5.61
N ILE A 143 1.34 -5.82 4.37
CA ILE A 143 1.56 -6.63 3.17
C ILE A 143 2.27 -5.77 2.14
N GLY A 144 3.58 -5.98 1.99
CA GLY A 144 4.45 -5.05 1.28
C GLY A 144 4.55 -3.73 2.02
N ASP A 145 4.21 -2.65 1.34
CA ASP A 145 4.14 -1.28 1.85
C ASP A 145 2.72 -0.87 2.28
N GLN A 146 1.74 -1.78 2.22
CA GLN A 146 0.33 -1.49 2.50
C GLN A 146 -0.16 -2.12 3.80
N CYS A 147 -0.83 -1.32 4.64
CA CYS A 147 -1.51 -1.81 5.84
C CYS A 147 -2.95 -2.24 5.52
N TRP A 148 -3.25 -3.52 5.68
CA TRP A 148 -4.53 -4.13 5.33
C TRP A 148 -5.30 -4.59 6.58
N MET A 149 -6.63 -4.43 6.58
CA MET A 149 -7.50 -5.12 7.54
C MET A 149 -7.49 -6.64 7.31
N MET A 150 -7.48 -7.44 8.38
CA MET A 150 -7.55 -8.91 8.31
C MET A 150 -8.97 -9.45 8.23
N GLU A 151 -9.98 -8.72 8.73
CA GLU A 151 -11.39 -9.09 8.65
C GLU A 151 -12.19 -8.15 7.73
N ASN A 152 -13.35 -8.63 7.28
CA ASN A 152 -14.27 -7.85 6.48
C ASN A 152 -15.06 -6.86 7.35
N LEU A 153 -15.36 -5.68 6.80
CA LEU A 153 -16.03 -4.59 7.49
C LEU A 153 -17.44 -4.97 8.00
N LYS A 154 -17.74 -4.60 9.24
CA LYS A 154 -18.99 -4.88 10.01
C LYS A 154 -19.84 -3.63 10.27
N VAL A 155 -19.36 -2.45 9.87
CA VAL A 155 -19.96 -1.13 10.15
C VAL A 155 -21.40 -0.98 9.62
N THR A 156 -22.16 -0.12 10.27
CA THR A 156 -23.57 0.18 10.00
C THR A 156 -23.85 1.68 9.89
N HIS A 157 -22.85 2.52 10.13
CA HIS A 157 -22.84 3.97 9.89
C HIS A 157 -21.65 4.36 9.02
N TYR A 158 -21.77 5.48 8.32
CA TYR A 158 -20.62 6.15 7.69
C TYR A 158 -19.76 6.86 8.75
N ARG A 159 -18.55 7.29 8.39
CA ARG A 159 -17.59 7.99 9.28
C ARG A 159 -18.18 9.27 9.89
N ASN A 160 -19.10 9.93 9.20
CA ASN A 160 -19.84 11.10 9.71
C ASN A 160 -20.97 10.77 10.72
N GLY A 161 -21.24 9.48 10.97
CA GLY A 161 -22.29 9.00 11.86
C GLY A 161 -23.69 8.84 11.25
N ASP A 162 -23.86 9.09 9.95
CA ASP A 162 -25.14 8.76 9.28
C ASP A 162 -25.32 7.24 9.18
N PRO A 163 -26.52 6.70 9.44
CA PRO A 163 -26.78 5.28 9.29
C PRO A 163 -26.76 4.86 7.81
N ILE A 164 -26.13 3.72 7.53
CA ILE A 164 -26.22 3.02 6.26
C ILE A 164 -27.50 2.16 6.30
N PRO A 165 -28.42 2.27 5.32
CA PRO A 165 -29.63 1.45 5.29
C PRO A 165 -29.36 -0.07 5.27
N ASN A 166 -29.88 -0.79 6.28
CA ASN A 166 -29.96 -2.25 6.26
C ASN A 166 -31.17 -2.69 5.43
N VAL A 167 -30.96 -3.08 4.18
CA VAL A 167 -32.04 -3.43 3.24
C VAL A 167 -32.08 -4.95 3.08
N THR A 168 -33.09 -5.61 3.65
CA THR A 168 -33.20 -7.09 3.64
C THR A 168 -34.14 -7.63 2.57
N ASP A 169 -35.10 -6.84 2.10
CA ASP A 169 -36.00 -7.20 0.99
C ASP A 169 -35.25 -7.23 -0.36
N ASN A 170 -35.63 -8.13 -1.25
CA ASN A 170 -34.93 -8.32 -2.53
C ASN A 170 -35.36 -7.32 -3.61
N ALA A 171 -36.66 -7.03 -3.72
CA ALA A 171 -37.16 -6.06 -4.69
C ALA A 171 -36.75 -4.63 -4.34
N ALA A 172 -36.66 -4.32 -3.03
CA ALA A 172 -36.08 -3.08 -2.55
C ALA A 172 -34.59 -2.97 -2.88
N TRP A 173 -33.82 -4.07 -2.75
CA TRP A 173 -32.39 -4.10 -3.05
C TRP A 173 -32.10 -3.89 -4.55
N GLU A 174 -32.87 -4.54 -5.42
CA GLU A 174 -32.73 -4.43 -6.89
C GLU A 174 -32.87 -3.00 -7.41
N GLY A 175 -33.71 -2.19 -6.78
CA GLY A 175 -33.94 -0.79 -7.13
C GLY A 175 -32.96 0.23 -6.52
N LEU A 176 -31.94 -0.20 -5.77
CA LEU A 176 -31.07 0.74 -5.04
C LEU A 176 -30.14 1.53 -5.96
N THR A 177 -30.14 2.85 -5.76
CA THR A 177 -29.15 3.80 -6.31
C THR A 177 -28.42 4.58 -5.20
N THR A 178 -28.50 4.08 -3.96
CA THR A 178 -27.94 4.68 -2.75
C THR A 178 -27.29 3.59 -1.90
N GLY A 179 -26.34 3.98 -1.04
CA GLY A 179 -25.66 3.04 -0.16
C GLY A 179 -26.61 2.20 0.70
N ALA A 180 -26.31 0.91 0.82
CA ALA A 180 -26.99 -0.04 1.69
C ALA A 180 -26.08 -1.20 2.08
N TYR A 181 -26.41 -1.87 3.18
CA TYR A 181 -25.80 -3.13 3.59
C TYR A 181 -26.83 -4.22 3.88
N CYS A 182 -26.34 -5.46 3.99
CA CYS A 182 -27.05 -6.58 4.61
C CYS A 182 -26.04 -7.57 5.23
N ALA A 183 -26.52 -8.49 6.05
CA ALA A 183 -25.77 -9.71 6.38
C ALA A 183 -26.04 -10.78 5.30
N TYR A 184 -25.13 -11.74 5.10
CA TYR A 184 -25.39 -12.86 4.20
C TYR A 184 -26.66 -13.63 4.62
N ASN A 185 -27.53 -13.96 3.67
CA ASN A 185 -28.88 -14.51 3.90
C ASN A 185 -29.78 -13.66 4.84
N ASN A 186 -29.45 -12.39 5.07
CA ASN A 186 -30.03 -11.53 6.10
C ASN A 186 -29.92 -12.08 7.54
N ASP A 187 -29.03 -13.05 7.79
CA ASP A 187 -28.82 -13.66 9.10
C ASP A 187 -27.69 -12.93 9.86
N PRO A 188 -27.97 -12.26 10.99
CA PRO A 188 -26.95 -11.53 11.76
C PRO A 188 -25.85 -12.44 12.34
N LEU A 189 -26.08 -13.76 12.46
CA LEU A 189 -25.05 -14.69 12.96
C LEU A 189 -23.84 -14.78 12.01
N ASN A 190 -24.01 -14.51 10.72
CA ASN A 190 -22.93 -14.51 9.74
C ASN A 190 -21.96 -13.32 9.91
N VAL A 191 -22.37 -12.24 10.59
CA VAL A 191 -21.62 -10.98 10.64
C VAL A 191 -20.32 -11.09 11.42
N ALA A 192 -20.29 -11.90 12.48
CA ALA A 192 -19.09 -12.08 13.30
C ALA A 192 -17.93 -12.75 12.55
N THR A 193 -18.25 -13.61 11.57
CA THR A 193 -17.27 -14.36 10.76
C THR A 193 -16.98 -13.68 9.43
N TYR A 194 -18.02 -13.30 8.68
CA TYR A 194 -17.89 -12.88 7.28
C TYR A 194 -17.97 -11.36 7.07
N GLY A 195 -18.24 -10.58 8.12
CA GLY A 195 -18.56 -9.16 8.01
C GLY A 195 -19.93 -8.93 7.39
N ARG A 196 -20.09 -7.82 6.68
CA ARG A 196 -21.31 -7.47 5.95
C ARG A 196 -21.07 -7.33 4.46
N LEU A 197 -22.16 -7.43 3.71
CA LEU A 197 -22.19 -7.18 2.28
C LEU A 197 -22.75 -5.78 2.04
N TYR A 198 -22.01 -4.97 1.30
CA TYR A 198 -22.35 -3.58 0.97
C TYR A 198 -22.53 -3.45 -0.53
N ASN A 199 -23.50 -2.65 -0.96
CA ASN A 199 -23.55 -2.24 -2.36
C ASN A 199 -22.47 -1.18 -2.64
N TRP A 200 -22.10 -1.00 -3.91
CA TRP A 200 -21.00 -0.11 -4.25
C TRP A 200 -21.34 1.37 -3.97
N TYR A 201 -22.61 1.74 -3.95
CA TYR A 201 -23.06 3.07 -3.54
C TYR A 201 -22.80 3.39 -2.05
N ALA A 202 -22.48 2.40 -1.21
CA ALA A 202 -21.98 2.61 0.16
C ALA A 202 -20.44 2.66 0.21
N VAL A 203 -19.76 2.11 -0.79
CA VAL A 203 -18.31 2.16 -0.95
C VAL A 203 -17.87 3.53 -1.45
N ASP A 204 -18.50 4.01 -2.52
CA ASP A 204 -18.28 5.33 -3.14
C ASP A 204 -19.27 6.38 -2.62
N ASP A 205 -19.36 6.51 -1.28
CA ASP A 205 -20.14 7.56 -0.62
C ASP A 205 -19.20 8.57 0.01
N SER A 206 -19.43 9.87 -0.24
CA SER A 206 -18.60 10.97 0.26
C SER A 206 -18.53 11.09 1.79
N ARG A 207 -19.41 10.37 2.52
CA ARG A 207 -19.39 10.27 3.98
C ARG A 207 -18.38 9.25 4.51
N ASN A 208 -17.79 8.46 3.62
CA ASN A 208 -16.82 7.38 3.84
C ASN A 208 -17.32 6.24 4.73
N ILE A 209 -17.20 5.00 4.24
CA ILE A 209 -17.57 3.80 5.00
C ILE A 209 -16.42 3.28 5.89
N ALA A 210 -15.18 3.60 5.54
CA ALA A 210 -13.98 3.13 6.23
C ALA A 210 -13.68 3.95 7.51
N PRO A 211 -12.96 3.36 8.49
CA PRO A 211 -12.41 4.07 9.66
C PRO A 211 -11.61 5.33 9.33
N GLU A 212 -11.36 6.19 10.31
CA GLU A 212 -10.49 7.37 10.12
C GLU A 212 -9.04 6.96 9.82
N GLY A 213 -8.42 7.58 8.81
CA GLY A 213 -7.08 7.20 8.32
C GLY A 213 -7.04 5.89 7.51
N TRP A 214 -8.20 5.40 7.05
CA TRP A 214 -8.35 4.21 6.22
C TRP A 214 -9.39 4.45 5.11
N HIS A 215 -9.30 3.71 4.01
CA HIS A 215 -10.24 3.81 2.91
C HIS A 215 -10.51 2.45 2.22
N VAL A 216 -11.56 2.39 1.39
CA VAL A 216 -11.82 1.19 0.57
C VAL A 216 -10.86 1.21 -0.61
N PRO A 217 -10.04 0.16 -0.81
CA PRO A 217 -8.90 0.21 -1.72
C PRO A 217 -9.29 0.48 -3.17
N SER A 218 -8.48 1.28 -3.84
CA SER A 218 -8.56 1.50 -5.28
C SER A 218 -8.17 0.26 -6.08
N ASP A 219 -8.43 0.32 -7.39
CA ASP A 219 -8.05 -0.74 -8.31
C ASP A 219 -6.53 -0.87 -8.43
N ALA A 220 -5.81 0.24 -8.26
CA ALA A 220 -4.35 0.31 -8.27
C ALA A 220 -3.76 -0.35 -7.02
N GLU A 221 -4.30 -0.09 -5.84
CA GLU A 221 -3.77 -0.62 -4.58
C GLU A 221 -3.98 -2.13 -4.45
N LEU A 222 -5.13 -2.63 -4.88
CA LEU A 222 -5.33 -4.07 -4.95
C LEU A 222 -4.43 -4.73 -6.01
N LYS A 223 -4.05 -4.03 -7.10
CA LYS A 223 -3.01 -4.52 -8.03
C LYS A 223 -1.62 -4.49 -7.39
N GLN A 224 -1.31 -3.50 -6.56
CA GLN A 224 -0.05 -3.42 -5.83
C GLN A 224 0.10 -4.59 -4.83
N LEU A 225 -0.96 -4.89 -4.08
CA LEU A 225 -1.07 -6.12 -3.28
C LEU A 225 -0.87 -7.39 -4.12
N GLU A 226 -1.58 -7.51 -5.26
CA GLU A 226 -1.44 -8.64 -6.20
C GLU A 226 0.01 -8.78 -6.71
N MET A 227 0.69 -7.67 -7.02
CA MET A 227 2.07 -7.65 -7.52
C MET A 227 3.11 -7.98 -6.44
N TYR A 228 2.94 -7.46 -5.23
CA TYR A 228 3.81 -7.80 -4.09
C TYR A 228 3.81 -9.31 -3.82
N LEU A 229 2.66 -9.98 -4.01
CA LEU A 229 2.53 -11.42 -3.83
C LEU A 229 3.11 -12.25 -4.99
N GLY A 230 3.60 -11.62 -6.07
CA GLY A 230 4.34 -12.27 -7.16
C GLY A 230 3.80 -12.03 -8.57
N MET A 231 2.65 -11.37 -8.71
CA MET A 231 2.05 -11.09 -10.03
C MET A 231 2.86 -10.03 -10.80
N SER A 232 3.02 -10.19 -12.12
CA SER A 232 3.61 -9.11 -12.93
C SER A 232 2.61 -7.99 -13.22
N GLN A 233 3.09 -6.77 -13.46
CA GLN A 233 2.26 -5.62 -13.88
C GLN A 233 1.32 -5.98 -15.05
N ALA A 234 1.84 -6.69 -16.06
CA ALA A 234 1.07 -7.08 -17.24
C ALA A 234 -0.06 -8.08 -16.92
N GLU A 235 0.11 -8.93 -15.90
CA GLU A 235 -0.94 -9.79 -15.40
C GLU A 235 -1.94 -8.99 -14.57
N ALA A 236 -1.47 -8.16 -13.63
CA ALA A 236 -2.32 -7.32 -12.77
C ALA A 236 -3.25 -6.38 -13.57
N ASP A 237 -2.79 -5.87 -14.71
CA ASP A 237 -3.57 -5.02 -15.62
C ASP A 237 -4.59 -5.78 -16.50
N ALA A 238 -4.45 -7.10 -16.67
CA ALA A 238 -5.40 -7.88 -17.46
C ALA A 238 -6.80 -7.92 -16.80
N ILE A 239 -7.78 -8.55 -17.46
CA ILE A 239 -9.14 -8.75 -16.91
C ILE A 239 -9.40 -10.26 -16.84
N GLY A 240 -10.09 -10.70 -15.78
CA GLY A 240 -10.37 -12.11 -15.51
C GLY A 240 -9.40 -12.76 -14.53
N LEU A 241 -9.17 -14.07 -14.71
CA LEU A 241 -8.35 -14.93 -13.87
C LEU A 241 -6.85 -14.74 -14.14
N ARG A 242 -6.05 -14.49 -13.09
CA ARG A 242 -4.68 -13.96 -13.22
C ARG A 242 -3.72 -14.43 -12.13
N GLY A 243 -2.43 -14.24 -12.44
CA GLY A 243 -1.30 -14.67 -11.62
C GLY A 243 -1.19 -16.19 -11.59
N THR A 244 -0.61 -16.73 -10.51
CA THR A 244 -0.34 -18.16 -10.37
C THR A 244 -0.90 -18.72 -9.05
N ASP A 245 -0.59 -18.10 -7.92
CA ASP A 245 -0.94 -18.57 -6.58
C ASP A 245 -1.31 -17.47 -5.58
N GLU A 246 -1.35 -16.20 -5.99
CA GLU A 246 -1.54 -15.02 -5.14
C GLU A 246 -2.93 -15.04 -4.48
N GLY A 247 -3.94 -15.56 -5.17
CA GLY A 247 -5.26 -15.81 -4.59
C GLY A 247 -5.25 -16.91 -3.52
N GLY A 248 -4.29 -17.83 -3.56
CA GLY A 248 -3.99 -18.79 -2.51
C GLY A 248 -3.30 -18.13 -1.30
N LYS A 249 -2.34 -17.24 -1.56
CA LYS A 249 -1.62 -16.46 -0.54
C LYS A 249 -2.53 -15.54 0.27
N LEU A 250 -3.63 -15.07 -0.32
CA LEU A 250 -4.64 -14.20 0.31
C LEU A 250 -5.74 -14.93 1.12
N LYS A 251 -6.01 -16.21 0.85
CA LYS A 251 -7.10 -16.97 1.49
C LYS A 251 -6.70 -17.54 2.85
N GLU A 252 -7.65 -17.61 3.79
CA GLU A 252 -7.55 -18.50 4.95
C GLU A 252 -7.10 -19.91 4.51
N ALA A 253 -6.08 -20.44 5.18
CA ALA A 253 -5.53 -21.77 4.92
C ALA A 253 -6.44 -22.89 5.48
N GLY A 254 -6.46 -24.04 4.80
CA GLY A 254 -7.29 -25.17 5.19
C GLY A 254 -8.75 -25.01 4.76
N THR A 255 -9.67 -25.66 5.48
CA THR A 255 -11.09 -25.76 5.10
C THR A 255 -12.03 -25.53 6.28
N THR A 256 -11.71 -24.58 7.15
CA THR A 256 -12.58 -24.22 8.29
C THR A 256 -13.81 -23.47 7.79
N HIS A 257 -13.61 -22.40 7.01
CA HIS A 257 -14.69 -21.67 6.35
C HIS A 257 -14.78 -21.97 4.85
N TRP A 258 -13.65 -22.23 4.20
CA TRP A 258 -13.60 -22.61 2.78
C TRP A 258 -14.00 -24.07 2.57
N ILE A 259 -14.89 -24.31 1.60
CA ILE A 259 -15.24 -25.65 1.14
C ILE A 259 -14.06 -26.27 0.39
N ALA A 260 -13.84 -27.58 0.56
CA ALA A 260 -12.78 -28.30 -0.14
C ALA A 260 -12.93 -28.19 -1.68
N PRO A 261 -11.82 -28.03 -2.43
CA PRO A 261 -10.44 -28.28 -2.01
C PRO A 261 -9.70 -27.09 -1.38
N ASN A 262 -10.28 -25.89 -1.39
CA ASN A 262 -9.58 -24.62 -1.14
C ASN A 262 -8.20 -24.52 -1.81
N THR A 263 -8.16 -24.74 -3.14
CA THR A 263 -6.93 -24.88 -3.93
C THR A 263 -5.88 -23.82 -3.60
N GLY A 264 -4.68 -24.28 -3.20
CA GLY A 264 -3.49 -23.44 -2.99
C GLY A 264 -3.55 -22.45 -1.83
N ALA A 265 -4.53 -22.53 -0.93
CA ALA A 265 -4.62 -21.57 0.17
C ALA A 265 -3.52 -21.77 1.22
N THR A 266 -2.62 -20.78 1.34
CA THR A 266 -1.50 -20.78 2.31
C THR A 266 -1.66 -19.72 3.40
N ASN A 267 -2.43 -18.66 3.13
CA ASN A 267 -2.55 -17.46 3.97
C ASN A 267 -1.22 -16.77 4.33
N GLU A 268 -0.16 -16.97 3.54
CA GLU A 268 1.17 -16.45 3.87
C GLU A 268 1.26 -14.92 3.87
N SER A 269 0.30 -14.23 3.22
CA SER A 269 0.15 -12.78 3.29
C SER A 269 -0.46 -12.26 4.60
N GLY A 270 -1.04 -13.14 5.43
CA GLY A 270 -1.83 -12.75 6.60
C GLY A 270 -3.20 -12.11 6.28
N PHE A 271 -3.51 -11.81 5.01
CA PHE A 271 -4.77 -11.18 4.60
C PHE A 271 -6.01 -11.96 5.10
N THR A 272 -5.99 -13.30 5.11
CA THR A 272 -7.05 -14.12 5.73
C THR A 272 -8.43 -13.87 5.11
N ALA A 273 -8.53 -13.91 3.77
CA ALA A 273 -9.80 -13.82 3.09
C ALA A 273 -10.72 -15.00 3.44
N LEU A 274 -11.97 -14.70 3.81
CA LEU A 274 -13.02 -15.67 4.16
C LEU A 274 -14.15 -15.65 3.11
N PRO A 275 -14.76 -16.81 2.80
CA PRO A 275 -15.71 -16.97 1.71
C PRO A 275 -17.13 -16.54 2.11
N GLY A 276 -17.31 -15.23 2.34
CA GLY A 276 -18.61 -14.64 2.72
C GLY A 276 -19.68 -14.68 1.62
N GLY A 277 -19.34 -15.12 0.40
CA GLY A 277 -20.26 -15.13 -0.74
C GLY A 277 -20.54 -13.72 -1.26
N LEU A 278 -21.73 -13.56 -1.84
CA LEU A 278 -22.24 -12.29 -2.36
C LEU A 278 -23.76 -12.17 -2.20
N ARG A 279 -24.25 -10.94 -2.36
CA ARG A 279 -25.64 -10.65 -2.75
C ARG A 279 -25.65 -10.14 -4.19
N SER A 280 -26.53 -10.72 -5.00
CA SER A 280 -26.70 -10.40 -6.41
C SER A 280 -27.51 -9.10 -6.57
N TYR A 281 -27.49 -8.53 -7.78
CA TYR A 281 -28.27 -7.31 -8.09
C TYR A 281 -29.78 -7.52 -7.86
N ASP A 282 -30.31 -8.72 -8.11
CA ASP A 282 -31.71 -9.11 -7.84
C ASP A 282 -31.99 -9.41 -6.34
N GLY A 283 -31.04 -9.07 -5.45
CA GLY A 283 -31.13 -9.28 -4.02
C GLY A 283 -30.95 -10.74 -3.56
N THR A 284 -30.73 -11.71 -4.45
CA THR A 284 -30.51 -13.11 -4.05
C THR A 284 -29.08 -13.34 -3.53
N PHE A 285 -28.87 -14.38 -2.71
CA PHE A 285 -27.58 -14.66 -2.07
C PHE A 285 -26.90 -15.89 -2.67
N TYR A 286 -25.59 -15.84 -2.88
CA TYR A 286 -24.82 -16.92 -3.51
C TYR A 286 -23.44 -17.13 -2.88
N SER A 287 -22.94 -18.37 -3.01
CA SER A 287 -21.53 -18.72 -2.94
C SER A 287 -20.81 -18.55 -1.59
N MET A 288 -21.52 -18.38 -0.46
CA MET A 288 -20.89 -18.52 0.86
C MET A 288 -20.25 -19.91 1.00
N GLY A 289 -19.03 -19.95 1.56
CA GLY A 289 -18.18 -21.16 1.62
C GLY A 289 -17.38 -21.45 0.33
N TYR A 290 -17.78 -20.88 -0.82
CA TYR A 290 -17.14 -21.12 -2.13
C TYR A 290 -16.30 -19.95 -2.63
N LEU A 291 -16.77 -18.72 -2.45
CA LEU A 291 -16.17 -17.50 -3.02
C LEU A 291 -16.09 -16.38 -1.97
N ALA A 292 -15.02 -15.59 -2.03
CA ALA A 292 -14.88 -14.34 -1.28
C ALA A 292 -14.82 -13.17 -2.28
N TYR A 293 -15.72 -12.20 -2.15
CA TYR A 293 -15.79 -11.02 -3.04
C TYR A 293 -15.38 -9.75 -2.28
N PHE A 294 -14.62 -8.89 -2.95
CA PHE A 294 -14.14 -7.62 -2.42
C PHE A 294 -14.42 -6.49 -3.40
N TRP A 295 -15.09 -5.43 -2.94
CA TRP A 295 -15.20 -4.20 -3.71
C TRP A 295 -13.87 -3.45 -3.77
N SER A 296 -13.65 -2.75 -4.88
CA SER A 296 -12.74 -1.62 -4.96
C SER A 296 -13.55 -0.31 -4.97
N SER A 297 -12.97 0.79 -4.49
CA SER A 297 -13.50 2.15 -4.65
C SER A 297 -13.43 2.69 -6.08
N THR A 298 -12.76 2.01 -7.01
CA THR A 298 -12.61 2.51 -8.39
C THR A 298 -13.80 2.11 -9.29
N GLU A 299 -14.46 3.14 -9.86
CA GLU A 299 -15.49 2.96 -10.88
C GLU A 299 -14.93 2.27 -12.14
N GLY A 300 -15.67 1.31 -12.70
CA GLY A 300 -15.38 0.70 -14.00
C GLY A 300 -16.17 1.37 -15.13
N SER A 301 -17.42 1.73 -14.87
CA SER A 301 -18.27 2.60 -15.70
C SER A 301 -19.45 3.12 -14.87
N SER A 302 -20.31 3.97 -15.46
CA SER A 302 -21.44 4.58 -14.73
C SER A 302 -22.30 3.60 -13.91
N ASN A 303 -22.44 2.35 -14.40
CA ASN A 303 -23.23 1.29 -13.78
C ASN A 303 -22.40 0.20 -13.09
N TYR A 304 -21.07 0.17 -13.27
CA TYR A 304 -20.21 -0.93 -12.85
C TYR A 304 -18.97 -0.45 -12.07
N ALA A 305 -18.48 -1.26 -11.14
CA ALA A 305 -17.28 -0.97 -10.37
C ALA A 305 -16.34 -2.18 -10.29
N TRP A 306 -15.04 -1.91 -10.14
CA TRP A 306 -14.04 -2.98 -10.08
C TRP A 306 -14.15 -3.79 -8.78
N SER A 307 -13.89 -5.08 -8.88
CA SER A 307 -13.94 -6.01 -7.75
C SER A 307 -12.89 -7.11 -7.92
N ARG A 308 -12.53 -7.75 -6.79
CA ARG A 308 -11.79 -9.01 -6.77
C ARG A 308 -12.71 -10.11 -6.28
N TYR A 309 -12.49 -11.33 -6.75
CA TYR A 309 -12.93 -12.50 -6.00
C TYR A 309 -11.93 -13.65 -6.01
N LEU A 310 -11.96 -14.41 -4.91
CA LEU A 310 -11.15 -15.59 -4.67
C LEU A 310 -12.06 -16.82 -4.62
N SER A 311 -11.55 -17.99 -5.02
CA SER A 311 -12.34 -19.21 -5.19
C SER A 311 -11.75 -20.40 -4.44
N CYS A 312 -12.60 -21.26 -3.89
CA CYS A 312 -12.17 -22.54 -3.33
C CYS A 312 -11.57 -23.50 -4.37
N TYR A 313 -11.80 -23.27 -5.67
CA TYR A 313 -11.30 -24.11 -6.76
C TYR A 313 -10.01 -23.59 -7.40
N SER A 314 -9.56 -22.37 -7.07
CA SER A 314 -8.39 -21.74 -7.70
C SER A 314 -7.42 -21.13 -6.67
N SER A 315 -6.14 -21.12 -7.02
CA SER A 315 -5.07 -20.37 -6.35
C SER A 315 -4.85 -18.98 -6.96
N GLN A 316 -5.47 -18.68 -8.10
CA GLN A 316 -5.33 -17.42 -8.83
C GLN A 316 -6.39 -16.38 -8.38
N VAL A 317 -6.17 -15.10 -8.70
CA VAL A 317 -7.11 -14.00 -8.42
C VAL A 317 -8.02 -13.75 -9.63
N TYR A 318 -9.32 -13.54 -9.41
CA TYR A 318 -10.22 -13.01 -10.43
C TYR A 318 -10.43 -11.51 -10.17
N ARG A 319 -10.29 -10.65 -11.19
CA ARG A 319 -10.83 -9.29 -11.16
C ARG A 319 -11.64 -8.98 -12.41
N TYR A 320 -12.84 -8.46 -12.16
CA TYR A 320 -13.86 -8.03 -13.09
C TYR A 320 -14.60 -6.83 -12.50
N ASP A 321 -15.32 -6.10 -13.33
CA ASP A 321 -16.30 -5.13 -12.89
C ASP A 321 -17.71 -5.76 -12.75
N TYR A 322 -18.46 -5.34 -11.73
CA TYR A 322 -19.83 -5.80 -11.46
C TYR A 322 -20.77 -4.61 -11.29
N SER A 323 -22.06 -4.84 -11.56
CA SER A 323 -23.10 -3.83 -11.41
C SER A 323 -23.14 -3.30 -9.97
N LYS A 324 -23.19 -1.97 -9.79
CA LYS A 324 -23.09 -1.31 -8.48
C LYS A 324 -24.10 -1.78 -7.40
N PRO A 325 -25.31 -2.30 -7.72
CA PRO A 325 -26.20 -2.91 -6.72
C PRO A 325 -25.74 -4.27 -6.15
N TYR A 326 -24.68 -4.92 -6.66
CA TYR A 326 -24.18 -6.15 -6.03
C TYR A 326 -23.71 -5.89 -4.59
N GLY A 327 -23.98 -6.81 -3.67
CA GLY A 327 -23.48 -6.78 -2.30
C GLY A 327 -22.22 -7.63 -2.14
N PHE A 328 -21.06 -7.00 -1.97
CA PHE A 328 -19.78 -7.67 -1.69
C PHE A 328 -19.20 -7.22 -0.35
N SER A 329 -18.21 -7.96 0.17
CA SER A 329 -17.49 -7.54 1.36
C SER A 329 -16.62 -6.31 1.06
N VAL A 330 -16.41 -5.50 2.09
CA VAL A 330 -15.44 -4.41 2.11
C VAL A 330 -14.32 -4.77 3.06
N ARG A 331 -13.10 -4.37 2.71
CA ARG A 331 -11.87 -4.54 3.49
C ARG A 331 -10.99 -3.35 3.18
N CYS A 332 -10.62 -2.59 4.22
CA CYS A 332 -9.93 -1.32 4.02
C CYS A 332 -8.41 -1.51 4.00
N VAL A 333 -7.76 -0.55 3.35
CA VAL A 333 -6.32 -0.29 3.41
C VAL A 333 -6.13 1.07 4.11
N ARG A 334 -4.98 1.29 4.74
CA ARG A 334 -4.64 2.56 5.40
C ARG A 334 -4.34 3.65 4.35
N ASP A 335 -4.65 4.89 4.69
CA ASP A 335 -4.31 6.09 3.89
C ASP A 335 -2.79 6.36 3.86
#